data_AF-A0A410MEM2-F1
#
_entry.id   AF-A0A410MEM2-F1
#
_cell.length_a   1.000
_cell.length_b   1.000
_cell.length_c   1.000
_cell.angle_alpha   90.00
_cell.angle_beta   90.00
_cell.angle_gamma   90.00
#
_symmetry.space_group_name_H-M   'P 1'
#
loop_
_entity.id
_entity.type
_entity.pdbx_description
1 polymer ?
#
loop_
_entity_poly.entity_id
_entity_poly.type
_entity_poly.pdbx_seq_one_letter_code
_entity_poly.pdbx_strand_id
1 'polypeptide(L)'
;MTQPFHTYGAETQLLHGGQEPDPTTGSRAVPIYQTTSYVFNDTTHAQNLFSLAEPGNIYTRIGNPTVDVFEQRIALLEDGAAAVATASGMSAITMAILNVAHAGDDIVTSTNLYGGTYNLFVHTLPRYGINVHFVDGNDSEAFNKAITPNTKAIFAETIGNPSLDVLDIEGVADVAHTHHIPLIIDNTFATPYVCKPIAWGADIVIHSATKWIGGHGTTIGGVIVDSGRFDWNHDKFPGFTEPDESYNGIRFGIDVGPAGFAIKLRVQLLRDLGACLSPQNAFLLLQGLETLHLRIKKHADQALEVAEYLKNHKGVEWVNYPGLTDHPTHQLAEKYFNYGYGSIVVFGIKGDREAGRKLIDHTTIWSHVANVGDAKSLIIHPASTTHQQLSEENLQKSGVKEELVRLSVGLESVEDLIHDLDCAIEHATGYSQPYGTAKNLAEKILVSSLSRSNEEIRQKVIAIIQSSDKSHGNEEKKLARLGFKVIPLQQVEDVIDLTSPVDIVYVDRLDEEILQIADSINPSLIWSQKPYKSESDHIFSGLNLYEAIITIQSGKDITTTLVSV
;
A
#
# COMPACT_ATOMS: atom_id res chain seq x y z
N MET A 1 24.76 11.67 19.93
CA MET A 1 24.59 10.87 21.16
C MET A 1 24.71 9.41 20.76
N THR A 2 25.69 8.66 21.25
CA THR A 2 25.73 7.20 21.00
C THR A 2 25.87 6.49 22.33
N GLN A 3 24.83 5.74 22.69
CA GLN A 3 24.99 4.67 23.67
C GLN A 3 25.68 3.51 22.93
N PRO A 4 26.91 3.12 23.30
CA PRO A 4 27.58 2.01 22.64
C PRO A 4 26.72 0.75 22.77
N PHE A 5 26.60 -0.01 21.67
CA PHE A 5 25.79 -1.24 21.54
C PHE A 5 24.26 -1.09 21.55
N HIS A 6 23.71 0.13 21.46
CA HIS A 6 22.27 0.32 21.32
C HIS A 6 21.84 0.30 19.84
N THR A 7 21.04 -0.69 19.46
CA THR A 7 20.37 -0.74 18.16
C THR A 7 18.99 -0.09 18.28
N TYR A 8 18.76 1.00 17.55
CA TYR A 8 17.44 1.63 17.50
C TYR A 8 16.45 0.75 16.73
N GLY A 9 15.19 0.76 17.17
CA GLY A 9 14.08 0.08 16.47
C GLY A 9 13.82 0.68 15.08
N ALA A 10 13.17 -0.08 14.20
CA ALA A 10 12.91 0.30 12.82
C ALA A 10 12.06 1.59 12.74
N GLU A 11 11.10 1.77 13.64
CA GLU A 11 10.25 2.96 13.73
C GLU A 11 11.06 4.23 14.04
N THR A 12 12.10 4.11 14.87
CA THR A 12 13.02 5.22 15.14
C THR A 12 13.89 5.49 13.91
N GLN A 13 14.37 4.44 13.24
CA GLN A 13 15.17 4.59 12.01
C GLN A 13 14.37 5.22 10.85
N LEU A 14 13.08 4.91 10.72
CA LEU A 14 12.19 5.53 9.72
C LEU A 14 12.09 7.06 9.87
N LEU A 15 12.27 7.57 11.09
CA LEU A 15 12.21 9.00 11.41
C LEU A 15 13.58 9.68 11.43
N HIS A 16 14.61 8.98 11.91
CA HIS A 16 15.92 9.58 12.23
C HIS A 16 17.08 9.08 11.35
N GLY A 17 16.93 7.93 10.69
CA GLY A 17 18.00 7.31 9.91
C GLY A 17 18.53 8.23 8.82
N GLY A 18 19.85 8.31 8.70
CA GLY A 18 20.55 9.13 7.71
C GLY A 18 20.43 10.65 7.90
N GLN A 19 19.89 11.13 9.02
CA GLN A 19 19.60 12.55 9.21
C GLN A 19 20.03 13.10 10.58
N GLU A 20 20.81 14.18 10.55
CA GLU A 20 21.02 15.08 11.67
C GLU A 20 20.39 16.46 11.38
N PRO A 21 20.09 17.30 12.40
CA PRO A 21 19.67 18.68 12.15
C PRO A 21 20.68 19.43 11.29
N ASP A 22 20.20 20.26 10.36
CA ASP A 22 21.08 21.03 9.48
C ASP A 22 22.05 21.89 10.32
N PRO A 23 23.38 21.73 10.18
CA PRO A 23 24.35 22.41 11.03
C PRO A 23 24.39 23.93 10.81
N THR A 24 23.86 24.42 9.68
CA THR A 24 23.89 25.86 9.35
C THR A 24 22.71 26.61 9.97
N THR A 25 21.51 26.05 9.91
CA THR A 25 20.26 26.70 10.30
C THR A 25 19.57 26.06 11.52
N GLY A 26 19.97 24.85 11.89
CA GLY A 26 19.29 24.05 12.91
C GLY A 26 17.98 23.40 12.44
N SER A 27 17.69 23.40 11.12
CA SER A 27 16.47 22.79 10.58
C SER A 27 16.37 21.32 10.99
N ARG A 28 15.26 20.96 11.66
CA ARG A 28 14.98 19.57 12.03
C ARG A 28 14.41 18.76 10.86
N ALA A 29 13.67 19.39 9.96
CA ALA A 29 13.25 18.75 8.71
C ALA A 29 14.40 18.74 7.71
N VAL A 30 14.45 17.71 6.87
CA VAL A 30 15.44 17.63 5.77
C VAL A 30 15.21 18.79 4.81
N PRO A 31 16.20 19.67 4.57
CA PRO A 31 16.08 20.72 3.57
C PRO A 31 15.98 20.13 2.16
N ILE A 32 15.19 20.75 1.30
CA ILE A 32 15.11 20.37 -0.12
C ILE A 32 16.21 21.12 -0.88
N TYR A 33 17.30 20.41 -1.19
CA TYR A 33 18.39 20.94 -2.01
C TYR A 33 18.02 20.89 -3.50
N GLN A 34 17.10 21.76 -3.93
CA GLN A 34 16.69 21.92 -5.33
C GLN A 34 17.75 22.68 -6.14
N THR A 35 18.94 22.09 -6.25
CA THR A 35 20.10 22.61 -6.99
C THR A 35 20.60 21.57 -7.99
N THR A 36 21.38 22.00 -8.98
CA THR A 36 22.06 21.12 -9.92
C THR A 36 23.51 20.85 -9.52
N SER A 37 24.21 21.85 -8.98
CA SER A 37 25.66 21.88 -8.83
C SER A 37 26.06 22.46 -7.48
N TYR A 38 27.29 22.16 -7.05
CA TYR A 38 27.85 22.61 -5.78
C TYR A 38 29.17 23.35 -6.01
N VAL A 39 29.43 24.38 -5.20
CA VAL A 39 30.66 25.17 -5.29
C VAL A 39 31.80 24.40 -4.64
N PHE A 40 32.96 24.34 -5.31
CA PHE A 40 34.18 23.78 -4.73
C PHE A 40 34.93 24.82 -3.90
N ASN A 41 35.54 24.39 -2.80
CA ASN A 41 36.39 25.25 -1.98
C ASN A 41 37.61 25.77 -2.77
N ASP A 42 38.29 24.87 -3.48
CA ASP A 42 39.43 25.15 -4.36
C ASP A 42 39.61 24.00 -5.38
N THR A 43 40.65 24.10 -6.22
CA THR A 43 40.95 23.10 -7.26
C THR A 43 41.39 21.74 -6.70
N THR A 44 42.01 21.71 -5.52
CA THR A 44 42.46 20.47 -4.87
C THR A 44 41.25 19.69 -4.37
N HIS A 45 40.31 20.38 -3.69
CA HIS A 45 39.04 19.80 -3.29
C HIS A 45 38.28 19.23 -4.50
N ALA A 46 38.19 19.99 -5.60
CA ALA A 46 37.56 19.48 -6.83
C ALA A 46 38.24 18.20 -7.35
N GLN A 47 39.57 18.17 -7.42
CA GLN A 47 40.34 17.00 -7.86
C GLN A 47 40.10 15.78 -6.96
N ASN A 48 40.04 15.97 -5.64
CA ASN A 48 39.79 14.89 -4.68
C ASN A 48 38.40 14.30 -4.88
N LEU A 49 37.37 15.13 -5.07
CA LEU A 49 36.00 14.67 -5.32
C LEU A 49 35.90 13.84 -6.60
N PHE A 50 36.49 14.31 -7.71
CA PHE A 50 36.44 13.58 -9.00
C PHE A 50 37.27 12.29 -9.02
N SER A 51 38.28 12.18 -8.16
CA SER A 51 39.09 10.96 -8.00
C SER A 51 38.57 10.01 -6.93
N LEU A 52 37.44 10.34 -6.28
CA LEU A 52 36.87 9.60 -5.15
C LEU A 52 37.80 9.54 -3.92
N ALA A 53 38.81 10.40 -3.85
CA ALA A 53 39.72 10.49 -2.71
C ALA A 53 39.09 11.22 -1.50
N GLU A 54 38.04 12.00 -1.75
CA GLU A 54 37.27 12.71 -0.73
C GLU A 54 35.78 12.57 -1.03
N PRO A 55 34.92 12.27 -0.03
CA PRO A 55 33.47 12.27 -0.23
C PRO A 55 32.95 13.70 -0.32
N GLY A 56 31.98 13.93 -1.19
CA GLY A 56 31.30 15.22 -1.27
C GLY A 56 30.42 15.38 -2.49
N ASN A 57 29.80 16.54 -2.60
CA ASN A 57 28.84 16.83 -3.66
C ASN A 57 29.51 17.53 -4.84
N ILE A 58 29.24 17.03 -6.04
CA ILE A 58 29.71 17.60 -7.31
C ILE A 58 28.52 18.13 -8.10
N TYR A 59 27.58 17.23 -8.39
CA TYR A 59 26.43 17.50 -9.24
C TYR A 59 25.27 16.57 -8.86
N THR A 60 24.04 17.08 -8.81
CA THR A 60 22.84 16.38 -8.33
C THR A 60 22.55 15.06 -9.06
N ARG A 61 22.97 14.93 -10.33
CA ARG A 61 22.85 13.68 -11.10
C ARG A 61 23.51 12.48 -10.42
N ILE A 62 24.57 12.69 -9.64
CA ILE A 62 25.31 11.60 -8.97
C ILE A 62 25.26 11.69 -7.44
N GLY A 63 24.91 12.84 -6.86
CA GLY A 63 24.75 13.00 -5.42
C GLY A 63 24.08 14.32 -5.05
N ASN A 64 23.13 14.27 -4.12
CA ASN A 64 22.39 15.41 -3.60
C ASN A 64 22.06 15.17 -2.12
N PRO A 65 22.26 16.14 -1.20
CA PRO A 65 22.04 15.90 0.24
C PRO A 65 20.62 15.45 0.62
N THR A 66 19.58 15.92 -0.10
CA THR A 66 18.20 15.45 0.15
C THR A 66 18.03 13.98 -0.20
N VAL A 67 18.64 13.57 -1.33
CA VAL A 67 18.62 12.20 -1.85
C VAL A 67 19.47 11.29 -0.97
N ASP A 68 20.62 11.78 -0.50
CA ASP A 68 21.54 11.06 0.38
C ASP A 68 20.87 10.66 1.70
N VAL A 69 20.08 11.55 2.34
CA VAL A 69 19.30 11.18 3.53
C VAL A 69 18.33 10.02 3.23
N PHE A 70 17.66 10.06 2.07
CA PHE A 70 16.76 8.98 1.64
C PHE A 70 17.52 7.67 1.41
N GLU A 71 18.65 7.71 0.72
CA GLU A 71 19.51 6.55 0.45
C GLU A 71 20.02 5.93 1.76
N GLN A 72 20.61 6.72 2.65
CA GLN A 72 21.13 6.26 3.94
C GLN A 72 20.02 5.65 4.80
N ARG A 73 18.83 6.28 4.83
CA ARG A 73 17.69 5.76 5.59
C ARG A 73 17.25 4.40 5.08
N ILE A 74 17.14 4.23 3.77
CA ILE A 74 16.79 2.94 3.16
C ILE A 74 17.88 1.88 3.44
N ALA A 75 19.17 2.24 3.29
CA ALA A 75 20.27 1.32 3.59
C ALA A 75 20.20 0.82 5.04
N LEU A 76 19.97 1.72 6.01
CA LEU A 76 19.79 1.35 7.42
C LEU A 76 18.57 0.43 7.65
N LEU A 77 17.47 0.68 6.94
CA LEU A 77 16.25 -0.12 7.09
C LEU A 77 16.43 -1.54 6.52
N GLU A 78 17.12 -1.69 5.40
CA GLU A 78 17.43 -2.99 4.78
C GLU A 78 18.62 -3.71 5.41
N ASP A 79 19.36 -3.07 6.33
CA ASP A 79 20.62 -3.60 6.88
C ASP A 79 21.75 -3.74 5.82
N GLY A 80 21.79 -2.79 4.89
CA GLY A 80 22.78 -2.67 3.83
C GLY A 80 23.88 -1.64 4.11
N ALA A 81 24.98 -1.74 3.36
CA ALA A 81 26.15 -0.87 3.47
C ALA A 81 25.92 0.51 2.81
N ALA A 82 25.20 0.54 1.69
CA ALA A 82 24.93 1.76 0.94
C ALA A 82 23.68 1.61 0.06
N ALA A 83 23.09 2.73 -0.37
CA ALA A 83 22.02 2.73 -1.34
C ALA A 83 22.22 3.78 -2.43
N VAL A 84 21.59 3.57 -3.58
CA VAL A 84 21.57 4.50 -4.72
C VAL A 84 20.14 4.67 -5.21
N ALA A 85 19.63 5.88 -5.12
CA ALA A 85 18.30 6.25 -5.55
C ALA A 85 18.27 6.62 -7.03
N THR A 86 17.17 6.27 -7.68
CA THR A 86 16.98 6.38 -9.12
C THR A 86 15.61 6.93 -9.46
N ALA A 87 15.43 7.36 -10.69
CA ALA A 87 14.20 8.00 -11.16
C ALA A 87 12.95 7.10 -11.06
N SER A 88 13.10 5.77 -11.02
CA SER A 88 12.00 4.81 -10.92
C SER A 88 12.47 3.43 -10.49
N GLY A 89 11.56 2.56 -10.03
CA GLY A 89 11.88 1.14 -9.78
C GLY A 89 12.44 0.42 -11.02
N MET A 90 11.92 0.72 -12.21
CA MET A 90 12.45 0.15 -13.46
C MET A 90 13.89 0.58 -13.75
N SER A 91 14.23 1.84 -13.44
CA SER A 91 15.61 2.33 -13.53
C SER A 91 16.52 1.61 -12.53
N ALA A 92 16.02 1.36 -11.32
CA ALA A 92 16.74 0.63 -10.29
C ALA A 92 17.07 -0.81 -10.74
N ILE A 93 16.08 -1.56 -11.22
CA ILE A 93 16.25 -2.93 -11.75
C ILE A 93 17.22 -2.94 -12.92
N THR A 94 17.01 -2.06 -13.90
CA THR A 94 17.85 -2.01 -15.11
C THR A 94 19.31 -1.76 -14.74
N MET A 95 19.58 -0.75 -13.91
CA MET A 95 20.96 -0.41 -13.53
C MET A 95 21.58 -1.47 -12.61
N ALA A 96 20.82 -2.14 -11.74
CA ALA A 96 21.36 -3.23 -10.93
C ALA A 96 21.89 -4.38 -11.81
N ILE A 97 21.11 -4.79 -12.83
CA ILE A 97 21.52 -5.84 -13.77
C ILE A 97 22.71 -5.39 -14.63
N LEU A 98 22.65 -4.19 -15.21
CA LEU A 98 23.75 -3.65 -16.02
C LEU A 98 25.04 -3.42 -15.22
N ASN A 99 24.96 -3.36 -13.89
CA ASN A 99 26.15 -3.21 -13.06
C ASN A 99 26.96 -4.51 -12.95
N VAL A 100 26.33 -5.67 -13.21
CA VAL A 100 26.95 -7.01 -13.06
C VAL A 100 27.03 -7.78 -14.37
N ALA A 101 26.15 -7.52 -15.33
CA ALA A 101 26.07 -8.23 -16.61
C ALA A 101 26.28 -7.30 -17.80
N HIS A 102 26.98 -7.81 -18.83
CA HIS A 102 27.19 -7.14 -20.12
C HIS A 102 26.82 -8.05 -21.30
N ALA A 103 27.02 -7.57 -22.53
CA ALA A 103 26.70 -8.34 -23.73
C ALA A 103 27.47 -9.68 -23.76
N GLY A 104 26.74 -10.79 -23.83
CA GLY A 104 27.28 -12.16 -23.78
C GLY A 104 27.07 -12.86 -22.43
N ASP A 105 26.69 -12.11 -21.40
CA ASP A 105 26.36 -12.65 -20.07
C ASP A 105 24.90 -13.09 -19.96
N ASP A 106 24.65 -13.92 -18.95
CA ASP A 106 23.32 -14.43 -18.63
C ASP A 106 22.87 -14.00 -17.22
N ILE A 107 21.56 -13.89 -17.01
CA ILE A 107 20.95 -13.88 -15.66
C ILE A 107 19.89 -14.97 -15.57
N VAL A 108 19.66 -15.48 -14.36
CA VAL A 108 18.57 -16.41 -14.06
C VAL A 108 17.50 -15.68 -13.25
N THR A 109 16.23 -15.91 -13.55
CA THR A 109 15.12 -15.24 -12.85
C THR A 109 13.91 -16.15 -12.67
N SER A 110 13.13 -15.91 -11.62
CA SER A 110 11.78 -16.46 -11.49
C SER A 110 10.86 -15.97 -12.62
N THR A 111 9.86 -16.76 -13.00
CA THR A 111 8.75 -16.35 -13.88
C THR A 111 7.74 -15.41 -13.21
N ASN A 112 7.66 -15.43 -11.88
CA ASN A 112 6.66 -14.70 -11.10
C ASN A 112 7.11 -13.25 -10.86
N LEU A 113 7.08 -12.44 -11.91
CA LEU A 113 7.56 -11.05 -11.90
C LEU A 113 6.46 -10.04 -12.19
N TYR A 114 6.67 -8.82 -11.72
CA TYR A 114 6.00 -7.64 -12.24
C TYR A 114 6.12 -7.59 -13.76
N GLY A 115 4.99 -7.40 -14.45
CA GLY A 115 4.92 -7.44 -15.92
C GLY A 115 5.88 -6.46 -16.62
N GLY A 116 6.21 -5.31 -16.00
CA GLY A 116 7.21 -4.40 -16.54
C GLY A 116 8.64 -4.97 -16.46
N THR A 117 8.98 -5.64 -15.36
CA THR A 117 10.26 -6.35 -15.19
C THR A 117 10.35 -7.53 -16.16
N TYR A 118 9.28 -8.31 -16.29
CA TYR A 118 9.18 -9.38 -17.27
C TYR A 118 9.44 -8.85 -18.70
N ASN A 119 8.80 -7.74 -19.09
CA ASN A 119 9.00 -7.14 -20.41
C ASN A 119 10.45 -6.65 -20.63
N LEU A 120 11.05 -6.02 -19.61
CA LEU A 120 12.47 -5.62 -19.63
C LEU A 120 13.37 -6.83 -19.91
N PHE A 121 13.13 -7.95 -19.24
CA PHE A 121 13.94 -9.16 -19.32
C PHE A 121 13.72 -9.96 -20.61
N VAL A 122 12.50 -10.03 -21.13
CA VAL A 122 12.21 -10.78 -22.37
C VAL A 122 12.61 -10.00 -23.62
N HIS A 123 12.48 -8.66 -23.61
CA HIS A 123 12.61 -7.87 -24.84
C HIS A 123 13.74 -6.86 -24.83
N THR A 124 13.96 -6.17 -23.71
CA THR A 124 14.89 -5.04 -23.69
C THR A 124 16.32 -5.51 -23.45
N LEU A 125 16.59 -6.26 -22.38
CA LEU A 125 17.95 -6.75 -22.08
C LEU A 125 18.57 -7.63 -23.18
N PRO A 126 17.81 -8.55 -23.84
CA PRO A 126 18.36 -9.34 -24.93
C PRO A 126 18.80 -8.52 -26.14
N ARG A 127 18.21 -7.34 -26.39
CA ARG A 127 18.68 -6.42 -27.45
C ARG A 127 20.04 -5.80 -27.14
N TYR A 128 20.40 -5.74 -25.86
CA TYR A 128 21.73 -5.32 -25.41
C TYR A 128 22.68 -6.51 -25.18
N GLY A 129 22.27 -7.72 -25.59
CA GLY A 129 23.10 -8.92 -25.55
C GLY A 129 23.14 -9.63 -24.21
N ILE A 130 22.29 -9.27 -23.25
CA ILE A 130 22.17 -10.00 -21.97
C ILE A 130 21.04 -11.01 -22.09
N ASN A 131 21.35 -12.29 -21.93
CA ASN A 131 20.34 -13.34 -22.00
C ASN A 131 19.66 -13.53 -20.63
N VAL A 132 18.39 -13.93 -20.65
CA VAL A 132 17.62 -14.18 -19.42
C VAL A 132 17.03 -15.58 -19.45
N HIS A 133 17.33 -16.36 -18.42
CA HIS A 133 16.78 -17.70 -18.21
C HIS A 133 15.67 -17.64 -17.16
N PHE A 134 14.44 -17.95 -17.58
CA PHE A 134 13.28 -17.98 -16.70
C PHE A 134 13.09 -19.38 -16.11
N VAL A 135 12.89 -19.45 -14.79
CA VAL A 135 12.66 -20.69 -14.03
C VAL A 135 11.45 -20.55 -13.12
N ASP A 136 10.93 -21.68 -12.65
CA ASP A 136 9.90 -21.68 -11.60
C ASP A 136 10.53 -21.15 -10.29
N GLY A 137 9.96 -20.08 -9.74
CA GLY A 137 10.45 -19.44 -8.52
C GLY A 137 10.28 -20.30 -7.25
N ASN A 138 9.42 -21.32 -7.30
CA ASN A 138 9.16 -22.22 -6.16
C ASN A 138 10.11 -23.44 -6.14
N ASP A 139 10.99 -23.59 -7.14
CA ASP A 139 11.95 -24.69 -7.24
C ASP A 139 13.39 -24.15 -7.24
N SER A 140 14.05 -24.17 -6.08
CA SER A 140 15.45 -23.73 -5.94
C SER A 140 16.42 -24.52 -6.83
N GLU A 141 16.12 -25.79 -7.11
CA GLU A 141 16.94 -26.62 -8.00
C GLU A 141 16.75 -26.23 -9.49
N ALA A 142 15.61 -25.62 -9.85
CA ALA A 142 15.42 -25.06 -11.19
C ALA A 142 16.41 -23.90 -11.44
N PHE A 143 16.66 -23.05 -10.44
CA PHE A 143 17.70 -22.01 -10.54
C PHE A 143 19.07 -22.64 -10.77
N ASN A 144 19.45 -23.64 -9.96
CA ASN A 144 20.74 -24.31 -10.07
C ASN A 144 20.99 -24.89 -11.47
N LYS A 145 19.98 -25.54 -12.06
CA LYS A 145 20.06 -26.12 -13.41
C LYS A 145 20.16 -25.09 -14.53
N ALA A 146 19.65 -23.87 -14.31
CA ALA A 146 19.67 -22.81 -15.31
C ALA A 146 20.98 -22.00 -15.32
N ILE A 147 21.81 -22.13 -14.28
CA ILE A 147 23.09 -21.43 -14.19
C ILE A 147 24.08 -21.96 -15.24
N THR A 148 24.70 -21.03 -15.93
CA THR A 148 25.77 -21.24 -16.92
C THR A 148 27.09 -20.63 -16.42
N PRO A 149 28.24 -20.93 -17.07
CA PRO A 149 29.49 -20.24 -16.76
C PRO A 149 29.40 -18.71 -16.90
N ASN A 150 28.53 -18.22 -17.79
CA ASN A 150 28.32 -16.81 -18.09
C ASN A 150 27.26 -16.14 -17.20
N THR A 151 26.61 -16.89 -16.31
CA THR A 151 25.61 -16.31 -15.40
C THR A 151 26.28 -15.34 -14.43
N LYS A 152 25.68 -14.14 -14.28
CA LYS A 152 26.18 -13.05 -13.42
C LYS A 152 25.28 -12.67 -12.26
N ALA A 153 24.03 -13.14 -12.24
CA ALA A 153 23.12 -12.90 -11.12
C ALA A 153 21.92 -13.84 -11.17
N ILE A 154 21.32 -14.05 -10.00
CA ILE A 154 19.93 -14.47 -9.87
C ILE A 154 19.07 -13.24 -9.52
N PHE A 155 17.92 -13.09 -10.18
CA PHE A 155 16.92 -12.08 -9.86
C PHE A 155 15.59 -12.72 -9.42
N ALA A 156 14.98 -12.20 -8.37
CA ALA A 156 13.64 -12.62 -7.93
C ALA A 156 12.90 -11.51 -7.17
N GLU A 157 11.59 -11.71 -6.95
CA GLU A 157 10.75 -10.87 -6.10
C GLU A 157 10.48 -11.57 -4.78
N THR A 158 10.50 -10.84 -3.65
CA THR A 158 10.18 -11.42 -2.32
C THR A 158 8.77 -12.01 -2.31
N ILE A 159 7.81 -11.32 -2.93
CA ILE A 159 6.44 -11.77 -3.17
C ILE A 159 6.21 -11.65 -4.67
N GLY A 160 6.03 -12.78 -5.35
CA GLY A 160 5.87 -12.81 -6.80
C GLY A 160 4.56 -12.21 -7.28
N ASN A 161 4.54 -11.65 -8.48
CA ASN A 161 3.36 -11.04 -9.10
C ASN A 161 2.96 -11.80 -10.38
N PRO A 162 1.68 -12.18 -10.59
CA PRO A 162 0.50 -12.05 -9.72
C PRO A 162 0.32 -13.22 -8.74
N SER A 163 1.22 -14.22 -8.74
CA SER A 163 1.10 -15.46 -7.95
C SER A 163 1.03 -15.25 -6.43
N LEU A 164 1.54 -14.13 -5.92
CA LEU A 164 1.76 -13.88 -4.49
C LEU A 164 2.58 -14.95 -3.76
N ASP A 165 3.28 -15.81 -4.48
CA ASP A 165 4.19 -16.77 -3.85
C ASP A 165 5.35 -16.05 -3.16
N VAL A 166 5.65 -16.47 -1.93
CA VAL A 166 6.82 -16.00 -1.19
C VAL A 166 8.03 -16.83 -1.60
N LEU A 167 9.08 -16.17 -2.06
CA LEU A 167 10.33 -16.81 -2.47
C LEU A 167 11.04 -17.46 -1.28
N ASP A 168 11.61 -18.65 -1.47
CA ASP A 168 12.59 -19.19 -0.52
C ASP A 168 13.94 -18.48 -0.66
N ILE A 169 14.07 -17.31 -0.01
CA ILE A 169 15.25 -16.43 -0.14
C ILE A 169 16.54 -17.16 0.26
N GLU A 170 16.53 -17.87 1.39
CA GLU A 170 17.71 -18.60 1.90
C GLU A 170 18.14 -19.70 0.92
N GLY A 171 17.20 -20.54 0.47
CA GLY A 171 17.50 -21.61 -0.47
C GLY A 171 18.04 -21.11 -1.82
N VAL A 172 17.51 -19.99 -2.33
CA VAL A 172 18.00 -19.38 -3.57
C VAL A 172 19.35 -18.68 -3.37
N ALA A 173 19.59 -18.07 -2.20
CA ALA A 173 20.88 -17.48 -1.85
C ALA A 173 21.98 -18.56 -1.79
N ASP A 174 21.70 -19.70 -1.16
CA ASP A 174 22.63 -20.84 -1.10
C ASP A 174 23.03 -21.33 -2.50
N VAL A 175 22.07 -21.40 -3.42
CA VAL A 175 22.33 -21.73 -4.83
C VAL A 175 23.20 -20.65 -5.48
N ALA A 176 22.85 -19.38 -5.34
CA ALA A 176 23.60 -18.27 -5.92
C ALA A 176 25.08 -18.26 -5.45
N HIS A 177 25.29 -18.39 -4.15
CA HIS A 177 26.62 -18.33 -3.52
C HIS A 177 27.47 -19.57 -3.82
N THR A 178 26.86 -20.74 -4.01
CA THR A 178 27.57 -21.96 -4.47
C THR A 178 28.25 -21.74 -5.83
N HIS A 179 27.65 -20.91 -6.69
CA HIS A 179 28.18 -20.54 -8.01
C HIS A 179 28.93 -19.20 -8.02
N HIS A 180 29.10 -18.59 -6.85
CA HIS A 180 29.71 -17.26 -6.69
C HIS A 180 29.05 -16.20 -7.59
N ILE A 181 27.72 -16.12 -7.55
CA ILE A 181 26.93 -15.07 -8.19
C ILE A 181 26.02 -14.41 -7.17
N PRO A 182 25.73 -13.10 -7.30
CA PRO A 182 24.87 -12.39 -6.37
C PRO A 182 23.40 -12.76 -6.56
N LEU A 183 22.65 -12.78 -5.45
CA LEU A 183 21.19 -12.77 -5.44
C LEU A 183 20.68 -11.33 -5.34
N ILE A 184 19.90 -10.92 -6.34
CA ILE A 184 19.25 -9.61 -6.43
C ILE A 184 17.75 -9.79 -6.17
N ILE A 185 17.23 -9.14 -5.13
CA ILE A 185 15.80 -9.24 -4.76
C ILE A 185 15.09 -7.90 -4.92
N ASP A 186 14.00 -7.90 -5.68
CA ASP A 186 13.00 -6.83 -5.60
C ASP A 186 12.09 -7.08 -4.39
N ASN A 187 12.22 -6.21 -3.39
CA ASN A 187 11.54 -6.30 -2.11
C ASN A 187 10.36 -5.32 -2.00
N THR A 188 9.87 -4.79 -3.13
CA THR A 188 8.86 -3.73 -3.16
C THR A 188 7.58 -4.10 -2.40
N PHE A 189 7.06 -5.33 -2.57
CA PHE A 189 5.79 -5.75 -1.97
C PHE A 189 5.86 -5.97 -0.46
N ALA A 190 6.99 -6.49 0.03
CA ALA A 190 7.17 -6.67 1.46
C ALA A 190 7.59 -5.36 2.13
N THR A 191 8.36 -4.49 1.46
CA THR A 191 8.98 -3.28 2.02
C THR A 191 10.08 -3.62 3.04
N PRO A 192 11.00 -2.68 3.35
CA PRO A 192 12.08 -2.96 4.32
C PRO A 192 11.57 -3.10 5.77
N TYR A 193 10.28 -2.86 6.01
CA TYR A 193 9.68 -2.98 7.34
C TYR A 193 9.17 -4.39 7.65
N VAL A 194 8.71 -5.13 6.63
CA VAL A 194 8.17 -6.50 6.80
C VAL A 194 9.26 -7.55 6.63
N CYS A 195 10.06 -7.43 5.58
CA CYS A 195 11.11 -8.38 5.22
C CYS A 195 12.39 -7.63 4.89
N LYS A 196 13.52 -8.14 5.38
CA LYS A 196 14.87 -7.65 5.04
C LYS A 196 15.63 -8.76 4.33
N PRO A 197 15.56 -8.87 3.00
CA PRO A 197 16.17 -9.99 2.27
C PRO A 197 17.68 -10.13 2.51
N ILE A 198 18.38 -9.03 2.79
CA ILE A 198 19.82 -9.04 3.12
C ILE A 198 20.13 -9.91 4.34
N ALA A 199 19.22 -9.95 5.33
CA ALA A 199 19.36 -10.80 6.51
C ALA A 199 19.24 -12.31 6.20
N TRP A 200 18.69 -12.64 5.03
CA TRP A 200 18.43 -14.00 4.55
C TRP A 200 19.34 -14.43 3.40
N GLY A 201 20.39 -13.65 3.10
CA GLY A 201 21.41 -13.99 2.11
C GLY A 201 21.31 -13.26 0.78
N ALA A 202 20.36 -12.34 0.59
CA ALA A 202 20.36 -11.48 -0.60
C ALA A 202 21.55 -10.51 -0.57
N ASP A 203 22.17 -10.31 -1.73
CA ASP A 203 23.34 -9.46 -1.87
C ASP A 203 22.97 -8.02 -2.25
N ILE A 204 21.94 -7.89 -3.07
CA ILE A 204 21.41 -6.60 -3.56
C ILE A 204 19.90 -6.60 -3.39
N VAL A 205 19.35 -5.51 -2.85
CA VAL A 205 17.90 -5.31 -2.72
C VAL A 205 17.44 -4.12 -3.54
N ILE A 206 16.29 -4.24 -4.19
CA ILE A 206 15.70 -3.19 -5.01
C ILE A 206 14.31 -2.88 -4.48
N HIS A 207 13.93 -1.59 -4.56
CA HIS A 207 12.55 -1.16 -4.36
C HIS A 207 12.10 -0.23 -5.48
N SER A 208 10.86 -0.41 -5.92
CA SER A 208 10.08 0.70 -6.44
C SER A 208 9.58 1.56 -5.27
N ALA A 209 10.34 2.60 -4.93
CA ALA A 209 9.97 3.56 -3.91
C ALA A 209 8.63 4.28 -4.20
N THR A 210 8.19 4.25 -5.46
CA THR A 210 6.86 4.68 -5.91
C THR A 210 5.69 4.05 -5.13
N LYS A 211 5.85 2.82 -4.62
CA LYS A 211 4.78 2.04 -4.00
C LYS A 211 4.67 2.37 -2.51
N TRP A 212 4.70 1.39 -1.62
CA TRP A 212 4.47 1.61 -0.19
C TRP A 212 5.45 2.56 0.51
N ILE A 213 6.70 2.68 0.03
CA ILE A 213 7.66 3.68 0.54
C ILE A 213 7.06 5.08 0.39
N GLY A 214 6.65 5.45 -0.83
CA GLY A 214 5.95 6.70 -1.11
C GLY A 214 4.54 6.74 -0.51
N GLY A 215 3.75 5.69 -0.68
CA GLY A 215 2.49 5.41 0.01
C GLY A 215 1.29 6.28 -0.34
N HIS A 216 1.46 7.32 -1.15
CA HIS A 216 0.43 8.36 -1.36
C HIS A 216 0.04 8.57 -2.83
N GLY A 217 0.59 7.76 -3.75
CA GLY A 217 0.27 7.85 -5.19
C GLY A 217 0.80 9.10 -5.90
N THR A 218 1.79 9.79 -5.32
CA THR A 218 2.25 11.11 -5.82
C THR A 218 3.61 11.10 -6.50
N THR A 219 4.47 10.13 -6.19
CA THR A 219 5.91 10.23 -6.45
C THR A 219 6.44 8.96 -7.09
N ILE A 220 7.14 9.08 -8.23
CA ILE A 220 7.89 7.98 -8.82
C ILE A 220 9.34 8.02 -8.31
N GLY A 221 9.84 6.85 -7.90
CA GLY A 221 11.24 6.67 -7.50
C GLY A 221 11.61 5.19 -7.41
N GLY A 222 12.90 4.92 -7.45
CA GLY A 222 13.48 3.61 -7.17
C GLY A 222 14.71 3.74 -6.29
N VAL A 223 15.13 2.64 -5.68
CA VAL A 223 16.37 2.58 -4.89
C VAL A 223 16.97 1.18 -4.97
N ILE A 224 18.28 1.11 -5.13
CA ILE A 224 19.08 -0.11 -5.01
C ILE A 224 19.85 -0.04 -3.69
N VAL A 225 19.89 -1.12 -2.94
CA VAL A 225 20.65 -1.29 -1.69
C VAL A 225 21.72 -2.34 -1.91
N ASP A 226 22.97 -1.97 -1.64
CA ASP A 226 24.12 -2.85 -1.62
C ASP A 226 24.29 -3.40 -0.19
N SER A 227 24.26 -4.73 -0.03
CA SER A 227 24.51 -5.35 1.28
C SER A 227 25.93 -5.09 1.78
N GLY A 228 26.88 -4.93 0.86
CA GLY A 228 28.31 -4.95 1.12
C GLY A 228 28.86 -6.27 1.67
N ARG A 229 28.12 -7.37 1.48
CA ARG A 229 28.49 -8.72 1.96
C ARG A 229 29.04 -9.60 0.84
N PHE A 230 28.63 -9.38 -0.40
CA PHE A 230 29.09 -10.14 -1.55
C PHE A 230 30.55 -9.85 -1.87
N ASP A 231 31.35 -10.89 -2.09
CA ASP A 231 32.74 -10.76 -2.48
C ASP A 231 32.85 -10.51 -3.99
N TRP A 232 33.04 -9.24 -4.36
CA TRP A 232 33.23 -8.85 -5.76
C TRP A 232 34.63 -9.16 -6.30
N ASN A 233 35.57 -9.60 -5.46
CA ASN A 233 36.94 -9.88 -5.86
C ASN A 233 37.09 -11.29 -6.47
N HIS A 234 36.44 -11.50 -7.61
CA HIS A 234 36.36 -12.80 -8.26
C HIS A 234 36.41 -12.69 -9.79
N ASP A 235 36.94 -13.73 -10.45
CA ASP A 235 37.20 -13.75 -11.90
C ASP A 235 35.92 -13.59 -12.76
N LYS A 236 34.77 -14.02 -12.23
CA LYS A 236 33.44 -13.77 -12.79
C LYS A 236 33.10 -12.28 -12.92
N PHE A 237 33.73 -11.39 -12.16
CA PHE A 237 33.38 -9.96 -12.11
C PHE A 237 34.57 -9.06 -12.46
N PRO A 238 35.13 -9.16 -13.69
CA PRO A 238 36.31 -8.39 -14.08
C PRO A 238 36.10 -6.88 -13.97
N GLY A 239 34.88 -6.38 -14.22
CA GLY A 239 34.53 -4.97 -14.02
C GLY A 239 34.60 -4.47 -12.56
N PHE A 240 34.84 -5.35 -11.60
CA PHE A 240 35.08 -5.02 -10.19
C PHE A 240 36.54 -5.25 -9.78
N THR A 241 37.25 -6.18 -10.42
CA THR A 241 38.63 -6.55 -10.07
C THR A 241 39.70 -5.88 -10.93
N GLU A 242 39.38 -5.53 -12.17
CA GLU A 242 40.32 -4.90 -13.10
C GLU A 242 40.34 -3.38 -12.90
N PRO A 243 41.50 -2.71 -13.13
CA PRO A 243 41.59 -1.26 -13.02
C PRO A 243 40.63 -0.55 -13.98
N ASP A 244 39.74 0.28 -13.44
CA ASP A 244 38.80 1.03 -14.25
C ASP A 244 39.43 2.29 -14.84
N GLU A 245 39.63 2.31 -16.17
CA GLU A 245 40.25 3.44 -16.87
C GLU A 245 39.44 4.75 -16.76
N SER A 246 38.11 4.66 -16.57
CA SER A 246 37.26 5.84 -16.42
C SER A 246 37.38 6.52 -15.05
N TYR A 247 38.02 5.85 -14.09
CA TYR A 247 38.22 6.29 -12.71
C TYR A 247 39.66 6.09 -12.21
N ASN A 248 40.66 6.38 -13.07
CA ASN A 248 42.09 6.35 -12.72
C ASN A 248 42.59 5.01 -12.15
N GLY A 249 42.02 3.90 -12.61
CA GLY A 249 42.45 2.55 -12.26
C GLY A 249 41.91 2.03 -10.93
N ILE A 250 40.89 2.66 -10.35
CA ILE A 250 40.18 2.11 -9.17
C ILE A 250 39.59 0.74 -9.51
N ARG A 251 39.73 -0.21 -8.59
CA ARG A 251 39.10 -1.54 -8.67
C ARG A 251 37.99 -1.62 -7.63
N PHE A 252 36.74 -1.47 -8.07
CA PHE A 252 35.59 -1.29 -7.17
C PHE A 252 35.38 -2.43 -6.16
N GLY A 253 35.73 -3.67 -6.52
CA GLY A 253 35.64 -4.83 -5.63
C GLY A 253 36.82 -5.00 -4.66
N ILE A 254 37.88 -4.19 -4.78
CA ILE A 254 39.13 -4.34 -4.02
C ILE A 254 39.47 -3.06 -3.24
N ASP A 255 39.40 -1.89 -3.88
CA ASP A 255 39.93 -0.64 -3.35
C ASP A 255 38.88 0.19 -2.56
N VAL A 256 37.59 -0.08 -2.75
CA VAL A 256 36.47 0.75 -2.26
C VAL A 256 35.83 0.22 -0.96
N GLY A 257 36.05 -1.06 -0.64
CA GLY A 257 35.46 -1.72 0.53
C GLY A 257 34.00 -2.15 0.31
N PRO A 258 33.20 -2.29 1.39
CA PRO A 258 31.88 -2.92 1.33
C PRO A 258 30.88 -2.24 0.37
N ALA A 259 31.00 -0.94 0.10
CA ALA A 259 30.08 -0.22 -0.80
C ALA A 259 30.48 -0.28 -2.29
N GLY A 260 31.33 -1.24 -2.67
CA GLY A 260 31.90 -1.33 -4.02
C GLY A 260 30.86 -1.37 -5.14
N PHE A 261 29.76 -2.11 -4.96
CA PHE A 261 28.69 -2.17 -5.95
C PHE A 261 27.93 -0.86 -6.05
N ALA A 262 27.51 -0.28 -4.92
CA ALA A 262 26.79 0.99 -4.89
C ALA A 262 27.61 2.13 -5.51
N ILE A 263 28.90 2.21 -5.19
CA ILE A 263 29.79 3.26 -5.71
C ILE A 263 29.99 3.07 -7.22
N LYS A 264 30.30 1.86 -7.70
CA LYS A 264 30.39 1.57 -9.14
C LYS A 264 29.11 1.97 -9.89
N LEU A 265 27.94 1.57 -9.37
CA LEU A 265 26.65 1.92 -9.96
C LEU A 265 26.43 3.43 -10.03
N ARG A 266 26.75 4.16 -8.96
CA ARG A 266 26.59 5.63 -8.90
C ARG A 266 27.50 6.36 -9.87
N VAL A 267 28.77 5.97 -9.92
CA VAL A 267 29.78 6.73 -10.65
C VAL A 267 29.86 6.35 -12.13
N GLN A 268 29.34 5.18 -12.51
CA GLN A 268 29.22 4.76 -13.90
C GLN A 268 27.79 4.89 -14.41
N LEU A 269 26.88 4.02 -13.97
CA LEU A 269 25.56 3.91 -14.59
C LEU A 269 24.65 5.10 -14.30
N LEU A 270 24.57 5.55 -13.04
CA LEU A 270 23.75 6.72 -12.69
C LEU A 270 24.31 7.99 -13.35
N ARG A 271 25.64 8.11 -13.41
CA ARG A 271 26.33 9.17 -14.12
C ARG A 271 25.98 9.15 -15.61
N ASP A 272 26.16 8.01 -16.27
CA ASP A 272 26.20 7.94 -17.74
C ASP A 272 24.80 7.78 -18.35
N LEU A 273 23.88 7.07 -17.68
CA LEU A 273 22.48 6.91 -18.11
C LEU A 273 21.58 8.03 -17.57
N GLY A 274 21.95 8.67 -16.46
CA GLY A 274 21.29 9.89 -15.97
C GLY A 274 19.91 9.71 -15.35
N ALA A 275 19.51 8.48 -14.99
CA ALA A 275 18.22 8.19 -14.35
C ALA A 275 18.22 8.54 -12.85
N CYS A 276 18.61 9.77 -12.49
CA CYS A 276 18.71 10.25 -11.11
C CYS A 276 17.35 10.67 -10.51
N LEU A 277 17.19 10.46 -9.21
CA LEU A 277 16.00 10.90 -8.47
C LEU A 277 16.00 12.42 -8.25
N SER A 278 14.83 13.07 -8.35
CA SER A 278 14.72 14.50 -8.05
C SER A 278 14.79 14.76 -6.53
N PRO A 279 15.38 15.88 -6.07
CA PRO A 279 15.39 16.22 -4.64
C PRO A 279 13.98 16.39 -4.05
N GLN A 280 13.05 16.94 -4.82
CA GLN A 280 11.64 17.05 -4.43
C GLN A 280 10.99 15.67 -4.22
N ASN A 281 11.26 14.71 -5.12
CA ASN A 281 10.74 13.35 -4.99
C ASN A 281 11.35 12.66 -3.78
N ALA A 282 12.68 12.78 -3.57
CA ALA A 282 13.33 12.23 -2.39
C ALA A 282 12.73 12.77 -1.09
N PHE A 283 12.46 14.08 -1.02
CA PHE A 283 11.77 14.68 0.12
C PHE A 283 10.38 14.07 0.35
N LEU A 284 9.56 13.91 -0.70
CA LEU A 284 8.23 13.30 -0.59
C LEU A 284 8.30 11.82 -0.18
N LEU A 285 9.29 11.07 -0.67
CA LEU A 285 9.52 9.68 -0.28
C LEU A 285 9.96 9.57 1.20
N LEU A 286 10.75 10.53 1.69
CA LEU A 286 11.09 10.62 3.12
C LEU A 286 9.82 10.81 3.97
N GLN A 287 8.89 11.68 3.56
CA GLN A 287 7.61 11.84 4.27
C GLN A 287 6.78 10.55 4.27
N GLY A 288 6.83 9.80 3.17
CA GLY A 288 6.25 8.46 3.10
C GLY A 288 6.88 7.50 4.12
N LEU A 289 8.22 7.43 4.18
CA LEU A 289 8.94 6.55 5.10
C LEU A 289 8.60 6.80 6.57
N GLU A 290 8.48 8.07 6.99
CA GLU A 290 8.19 8.43 8.38
C GLU A 290 6.91 7.76 8.92
N THR A 291 5.95 7.46 8.04
CA THR A 291 4.68 6.80 8.40
C THR A 291 4.56 5.35 7.92
N LEU A 292 5.62 4.78 7.33
CA LEU A 292 5.57 3.45 6.72
C LEU A 292 5.09 2.37 7.70
N HIS A 293 5.66 2.35 8.92
CA HIS A 293 5.31 1.38 9.96
C HIS A 293 3.82 1.41 10.36
N LEU A 294 3.21 2.61 10.43
CA LEU A 294 1.78 2.76 10.73
C LEU A 294 0.91 2.27 9.58
N ARG A 295 1.27 2.67 8.35
CA ARG A 295 0.52 2.33 7.15
C ARG A 295 0.58 0.83 6.86
N ILE A 296 1.76 0.22 6.90
CA ILE A 296 1.96 -1.20 6.58
C ILE A 296 1.15 -2.09 7.51
N LYS A 297 1.14 -1.81 8.81
CA LYS A 297 0.34 -2.59 9.76
C LYS A 297 -1.15 -2.53 9.38
N LYS A 298 -1.68 -1.32 9.15
CA LYS A 298 -3.08 -1.14 8.78
C LYS A 298 -3.42 -1.80 7.44
N HIS A 299 -2.56 -1.67 6.44
CA HIS A 299 -2.70 -2.34 5.15
C HIS A 299 -2.78 -3.87 5.31
N ALA A 300 -1.87 -4.46 6.10
CA ALA A 300 -1.79 -5.91 6.25
C ALA A 300 -2.92 -6.50 7.09
N ASP A 301 -3.30 -5.83 8.19
CA ASP A 301 -4.45 -6.22 9.02
C ASP A 301 -5.73 -6.28 8.16
N GLN A 302 -5.99 -5.23 7.37
CA GLN A 302 -7.18 -5.17 6.52
C GLN A 302 -7.12 -6.14 5.35
N ALA A 303 -5.95 -6.38 4.76
CA ALA A 303 -5.82 -7.33 3.68
C ALA A 303 -6.13 -8.77 4.13
N LEU A 304 -5.71 -9.15 5.34
CA LEU A 304 -6.09 -10.44 5.92
C LEU A 304 -7.61 -10.55 6.10
N GLU A 305 -8.23 -9.52 6.70
CA GLU A 305 -9.68 -9.49 6.93
C GLU A 305 -10.48 -9.56 5.61
N VAL A 306 -10.06 -8.81 4.58
CA VAL A 306 -10.64 -8.86 3.23
C VAL A 306 -10.44 -10.24 2.59
N ALA A 307 -9.26 -10.84 2.71
CA ALA A 307 -8.99 -12.17 2.16
C ALA A 307 -9.85 -13.26 2.82
N GLU A 308 -9.99 -13.22 4.15
CA GLU A 308 -10.83 -14.15 4.91
C GLU A 308 -12.32 -13.97 4.57
N TYR A 309 -12.78 -12.74 4.40
CA TYR A 309 -14.13 -12.45 3.93
C TYR A 309 -14.38 -13.07 2.55
N LEU A 310 -13.52 -12.77 1.56
CA LEU A 310 -13.65 -13.26 0.19
C LEU A 310 -13.60 -14.78 0.12
N LYS A 311 -12.77 -15.43 0.97
CA LYS A 311 -12.64 -16.89 1.01
C LYS A 311 -13.96 -17.59 1.36
N ASN A 312 -14.80 -16.93 2.14
CA ASN A 312 -16.11 -17.47 2.54
C ASN A 312 -17.26 -17.03 1.61
N HIS A 313 -16.99 -16.14 0.66
CA HIS A 313 -17.98 -15.52 -0.21
C HIS A 313 -18.42 -16.42 -1.37
N LYS A 314 -19.72 -16.71 -1.51
CA LYS A 314 -20.26 -17.63 -2.55
C LYS A 314 -20.07 -17.17 -4.00
N GLY A 315 -19.88 -15.87 -4.19
CA GLY A 315 -19.56 -15.25 -5.48
C GLY A 315 -18.06 -15.28 -5.84
N VAL A 316 -17.21 -15.89 -5.01
CA VAL A 316 -15.76 -16.01 -5.21
C VAL A 316 -15.39 -17.49 -5.33
N GLU A 317 -14.57 -17.85 -6.32
CA GLU A 317 -14.18 -19.24 -6.58
C GLU A 317 -12.94 -19.66 -5.78
N TRP A 318 -11.99 -18.74 -5.64
CA TRP A 318 -10.73 -18.97 -4.94
C TRP A 318 -10.16 -17.63 -4.49
N VAL A 319 -9.36 -17.66 -3.42
CA VAL A 319 -8.62 -16.51 -2.90
C VAL A 319 -7.17 -16.93 -2.72
N ASN A 320 -6.27 -16.02 -3.07
CA ASN A 320 -4.85 -16.19 -2.95
C ASN A 320 -4.26 -15.00 -2.19
N TYR A 321 -3.72 -15.28 -1.02
CA TYR A 321 -3.10 -14.31 -0.12
C TYR A 321 -2.12 -15.03 0.82
N PRO A 322 -0.87 -14.58 0.98
CA PRO A 322 0.15 -15.29 1.77
C PRO A 322 -0.22 -15.50 3.24
N GLY A 323 -1.13 -14.69 3.79
CA GLY A 323 -1.61 -14.83 5.17
C GLY A 323 -2.65 -15.93 5.38
N LEU A 324 -3.20 -16.53 4.32
CA LEU A 324 -4.10 -17.66 4.44
C LEU A 324 -3.31 -18.95 4.69
N THR A 325 -3.78 -19.77 5.62
CA THR A 325 -3.08 -21.00 6.07
C THR A 325 -2.97 -22.09 5.01
N ASP A 326 -3.80 -22.03 3.96
CA ASP A 326 -3.77 -22.92 2.80
C ASP A 326 -3.00 -22.34 1.61
N HIS A 327 -2.39 -21.15 1.75
CA HIS A 327 -1.51 -20.60 0.72
C HIS A 327 -0.27 -21.49 0.55
N PRO A 328 0.15 -21.81 -0.69
CA PRO A 328 1.26 -22.75 -0.93
C PRO A 328 2.56 -22.40 -0.21
N THR A 329 2.83 -21.10 -0.08
CA THR A 329 4.06 -20.57 0.54
C THR A 329 3.81 -19.88 1.89
N HIS A 330 2.70 -20.19 2.58
CA HIS A 330 2.36 -19.60 3.89
C HIS A 330 3.49 -19.74 4.92
N GLN A 331 4.14 -20.91 5.00
CA GLN A 331 5.23 -21.16 5.94
C GLN A 331 6.46 -20.28 5.68
N LEU A 332 6.74 -19.95 4.42
CA LEU A 332 7.81 -19.01 4.08
C LEU A 332 7.44 -17.59 4.49
N ALA A 333 6.17 -17.22 4.32
CA ALA A 333 5.65 -15.94 4.79
C ALA A 333 5.77 -15.83 6.33
N GLU A 334 5.38 -16.86 7.08
CA GLU A 334 5.55 -16.91 8.55
C GLU A 334 7.03 -16.84 8.97
N LYS A 335 7.93 -17.44 8.19
CA LYS A 335 9.39 -17.42 8.44
C LYS A 335 10.00 -16.04 8.19
N TYR A 336 9.66 -15.40 7.08
CA TYR A 336 10.36 -14.21 6.59
C TYR A 336 9.70 -12.89 6.96
N PHE A 337 8.38 -12.85 7.15
CA PHE A 337 7.63 -11.61 7.29
C PHE A 337 7.34 -11.24 8.73
N ASN A 338 7.52 -9.96 9.03
CA ASN A 338 7.12 -9.34 10.28
C ASN A 338 5.97 -8.36 10.04
N TYR A 339 5.07 -8.21 11.01
CA TYR A 339 3.99 -7.20 10.96
C TYR A 339 2.93 -7.41 9.86
N GLY A 340 2.77 -8.64 9.37
CA GLY A 340 1.68 -9.06 8.46
C GLY A 340 2.18 -9.72 7.17
N TYR A 341 1.27 -9.98 6.24
CA TYR A 341 1.52 -10.82 5.05
C TYR A 341 1.41 -10.05 3.72
N GLY A 342 1.71 -8.75 3.75
CA GLY A 342 1.52 -7.84 2.62
C GLY A 342 0.09 -7.31 2.51
N SER A 343 -0.20 -6.59 1.43
CA SER A 343 -1.51 -5.92 1.26
C SER A 343 -2.15 -6.13 -0.11
N ILE A 344 -1.68 -7.15 -0.82
CA ILE A 344 -2.21 -7.53 -2.13
C ILE A 344 -3.01 -8.81 -1.94
N VAL A 345 -4.27 -8.78 -2.37
CA VAL A 345 -5.15 -9.96 -2.37
C VAL A 345 -5.52 -10.23 -3.81
N VAL A 346 -5.41 -11.48 -4.23
CA VAL A 346 -5.87 -11.92 -5.56
C VAL A 346 -6.99 -12.91 -5.36
N PHE A 347 -8.05 -12.80 -6.15
CA PHE A 347 -9.17 -13.75 -6.08
C PHE A 347 -9.77 -14.00 -7.46
N GLY A 348 -10.44 -15.13 -7.61
CA GLY A 348 -11.24 -15.46 -8.78
C GLY A 348 -12.70 -15.11 -8.56
N ILE A 349 -13.24 -14.18 -9.34
CA ILE A 349 -14.68 -13.88 -9.31
C ILE A 349 -15.45 -15.00 -10.00
N LYS A 350 -16.56 -15.45 -9.42
CA LYS A 350 -17.39 -16.50 -10.04
C LYS A 350 -18.04 -15.98 -11.32
N GLY A 351 -17.80 -16.66 -12.43
CA GLY A 351 -18.31 -16.28 -13.75
C GLY A 351 -17.20 -16.20 -14.78
N ASP A 352 -17.40 -15.37 -15.79
CA ASP A 352 -16.46 -15.16 -16.89
C ASP A 352 -15.82 -13.76 -16.82
N ARG A 353 -15.09 -13.41 -17.87
CA ARG A 353 -14.50 -12.08 -18.05
C ARG A 353 -15.51 -10.93 -17.90
N GLU A 354 -16.78 -11.12 -18.27
CA GLU A 354 -17.82 -10.09 -18.10
C GLU A 354 -18.26 -9.94 -16.65
N ALA A 355 -18.24 -11.01 -15.84
CA ALA A 355 -18.45 -10.89 -14.40
C ALA A 355 -17.34 -10.04 -13.77
N GLY A 356 -16.07 -10.27 -14.15
CA GLY A 356 -14.95 -9.42 -13.75
C GLY A 356 -15.13 -7.97 -14.17
N ARG A 357 -15.59 -7.70 -15.40
CA ARG A 357 -15.87 -6.33 -15.86
C ARG A 357 -16.98 -5.66 -15.06
N LYS A 358 -18.10 -6.37 -14.83
CA LYS A 358 -19.21 -5.84 -14.02
C LYS A 358 -18.78 -5.51 -12.60
N LEU A 359 -17.96 -6.36 -11.98
CA LEU A 359 -17.41 -6.10 -10.65
C LEU A 359 -16.68 -4.75 -10.64
N ILE A 360 -15.73 -4.54 -11.55
CA ILE A 360 -14.94 -3.30 -11.63
C ILE A 360 -15.86 -2.08 -11.87
N ASP A 361 -16.85 -2.21 -12.76
CA ASP A 361 -17.75 -1.10 -13.12
C ASP A 361 -18.71 -0.71 -11.98
N HIS A 362 -18.87 -1.52 -10.93
CA HIS A 362 -19.81 -1.30 -9.82
C HIS A 362 -19.13 -0.99 -8.47
N THR A 363 -17.80 -0.97 -8.37
CA THR A 363 -17.13 -0.47 -7.17
C THR A 363 -17.16 1.05 -7.12
N THR A 364 -17.37 1.63 -5.94
CA THR A 364 -17.44 3.08 -5.73
C THR A 364 -16.26 3.64 -4.93
N ILE A 365 -15.65 2.82 -4.08
CA ILE A 365 -14.46 3.18 -3.28
C ILE A 365 -13.19 2.67 -3.97
N TRP A 366 -13.22 1.43 -4.45
CA TRP A 366 -12.07 0.82 -5.11
C TRP A 366 -11.76 1.52 -6.43
N SER A 367 -10.58 2.11 -6.54
CA SER A 367 -10.17 2.80 -7.77
C SER A 367 -9.68 1.80 -8.81
N HIS A 368 -10.29 1.78 -10.00
CA HIS A 368 -9.82 0.97 -11.13
C HIS A 368 -8.55 1.57 -11.74
N VAL A 369 -7.38 1.04 -11.36
CA VAL A 369 -6.09 1.56 -11.84
C VAL A 369 -4.99 0.51 -11.80
N ALA A 370 -4.03 0.60 -12.73
CA ALA A 370 -2.85 -0.25 -12.77
C ALA A 370 -1.74 0.24 -11.81
N ASN A 371 -2.04 0.34 -10.52
CA ASN A 371 -1.08 0.67 -9.45
C ASN A 371 -1.28 -0.23 -8.21
N VAL A 372 -0.36 -0.16 -7.25
CA VAL A 372 -0.42 -0.85 -5.94
C VAL A 372 0.25 0.00 -4.86
N GLY A 373 -0.06 -0.27 -3.59
CA GLY A 373 0.64 0.34 -2.43
C GLY A 373 0.35 1.82 -2.20
N ASP A 374 -0.79 2.33 -2.67
CA ASP A 374 -1.32 3.65 -2.30
C ASP A 374 -2.13 3.52 -1.00
N ALA A 375 -2.33 4.63 -0.30
CA ALA A 375 -3.25 4.74 0.83
C ALA A 375 -4.70 4.46 0.42
N LYS A 376 -5.06 4.67 -0.86
CA LYS A 376 -6.39 4.37 -1.39
C LYS A 376 -6.41 2.94 -1.91
N SER A 377 -7.52 2.27 -1.69
CA SER A 377 -7.79 0.92 -2.16
C SER A 377 -7.95 0.90 -3.68
N LEU A 378 -7.19 0.01 -4.33
CA LEU A 378 -7.13 -0.10 -5.79
C LEU A 378 -7.56 -1.49 -6.23
N ILE A 379 -8.28 -1.56 -7.34
CA ILE A 379 -8.75 -2.80 -7.93
C ILE A 379 -8.37 -2.86 -9.40
N ILE A 380 -8.06 -4.04 -9.90
CA ILE A 380 -7.92 -4.27 -11.33
C ILE A 380 -8.33 -5.69 -11.70
N HIS A 381 -8.96 -5.82 -12.86
CA HIS A 381 -9.24 -7.08 -13.52
C HIS A 381 -8.32 -7.18 -14.76
N PRO A 382 -7.19 -7.92 -14.67
CA PRO A 382 -6.18 -7.90 -15.72
C PRO A 382 -6.66 -8.41 -17.08
N ALA A 383 -7.53 -9.44 -17.10
CA ALA A 383 -8.03 -10.04 -18.34
C ALA A 383 -8.86 -9.07 -19.21
N SER A 384 -9.56 -8.10 -18.60
CA SER A 384 -10.28 -7.05 -19.35
C SER A 384 -9.51 -5.74 -19.47
N THR A 385 -8.33 -5.63 -18.85
CA THR A 385 -7.53 -4.39 -18.81
C THR A 385 -6.13 -4.62 -19.37
N THR A 386 -5.16 -4.93 -18.51
CA THR A 386 -3.73 -4.94 -18.84
C THR A 386 -3.34 -6.07 -19.81
N HIS A 387 -4.11 -7.15 -19.86
CA HIS A 387 -3.84 -8.33 -20.66
C HIS A 387 -4.94 -8.59 -21.70
N GLN A 388 -5.79 -7.60 -22.00
CA GLN A 388 -6.89 -7.72 -22.97
C GLN A 388 -6.43 -8.18 -24.35
N GLN A 389 -5.19 -7.87 -24.73
CA GLN A 389 -4.61 -8.21 -26.04
C GLN A 389 -4.15 -9.67 -26.14
N LEU A 390 -4.10 -10.42 -25.03
CA LEU A 390 -3.69 -11.82 -25.01
C LEU A 390 -4.86 -12.75 -25.35
N SER A 391 -4.57 -13.81 -26.10
CA SER A 391 -5.49 -14.94 -26.24
C SER A 391 -5.66 -15.69 -24.91
N GLU A 392 -6.74 -16.46 -24.77
CA GLU A 392 -7.01 -17.28 -23.58
C GLU A 392 -5.85 -18.24 -23.25
N GLU A 393 -5.24 -18.87 -24.26
CA GLU A 393 -4.07 -19.73 -24.08
C GLU A 393 -2.86 -18.96 -23.52
N ASN A 394 -2.65 -17.72 -23.97
CA ASN A 394 -1.55 -16.88 -23.51
C ASN A 394 -1.81 -16.30 -22.11
N LEU A 395 -3.07 -16.05 -21.77
CA LEU A 395 -3.51 -15.68 -20.41
C LEU A 395 -3.24 -16.79 -19.40
N GLN A 396 -3.58 -18.04 -19.76
CA GLN A 396 -3.28 -19.21 -18.93
C GLN A 396 -1.77 -19.37 -18.71
N LYS A 397 -0.96 -19.22 -19.78
CA LYS A 397 0.51 -19.30 -19.68
C LYS A 397 1.12 -18.18 -18.83
N SER A 398 0.49 -17.00 -18.78
CA SER A 398 0.95 -15.89 -17.93
C SER A 398 0.46 -15.97 -16.49
N GLY A 399 -0.27 -17.03 -16.11
CA GLY A 399 -0.88 -17.16 -14.78
C GLY A 399 -2.02 -16.18 -14.50
N VAL A 400 -2.55 -15.52 -15.54
CA VAL A 400 -3.64 -14.54 -15.44
C VAL A 400 -4.90 -15.18 -16.02
N LYS A 401 -5.70 -15.83 -15.18
CA LYS A 401 -6.96 -16.43 -15.61
C LYS A 401 -8.04 -15.37 -15.87
N GLU A 402 -9.10 -15.76 -16.58
CA GLU A 402 -10.16 -14.81 -16.97
C GLU A 402 -10.94 -14.23 -15.80
N GLU A 403 -10.99 -14.94 -14.68
CA GLU A 403 -11.70 -14.55 -13.47
C GLU A 403 -10.84 -13.73 -12.49
N LEU A 404 -9.54 -13.57 -12.77
CA LEU A 404 -8.60 -13.04 -11.80
C LEU A 404 -8.83 -11.54 -11.55
N VAL A 405 -9.04 -11.19 -10.29
CA VAL A 405 -9.11 -9.81 -9.80
C VAL A 405 -7.99 -9.61 -8.78
N ARG A 406 -7.30 -8.47 -8.88
CA ARG A 406 -6.26 -8.07 -7.91
C ARG A 406 -6.70 -6.83 -7.15
N LEU A 407 -6.61 -6.93 -5.83
CA LEU A 407 -6.82 -5.85 -4.89
C LEU A 407 -5.48 -5.38 -4.33
N SER A 408 -5.30 -4.07 -4.26
CA SER A 408 -4.31 -3.42 -3.40
C SER A 408 -5.08 -2.75 -2.28
N VAL A 409 -5.12 -3.37 -1.10
CA VAL A 409 -5.94 -2.92 0.02
C VAL A 409 -5.32 -1.66 0.65
N GLY A 410 -6.10 -0.61 0.78
CA GLY A 410 -5.72 0.71 1.27
C GLY A 410 -5.87 0.88 2.79
N LEU A 411 -6.14 2.12 3.21
CA LEU A 411 -6.22 2.57 4.61
C LEU A 411 -7.62 3.06 5.02
N GLU A 412 -8.63 2.86 4.18
CA GLU A 412 -10.03 3.18 4.47
C GLU A 412 -10.58 2.35 5.64
N SER A 413 -11.85 2.57 6.01
CA SER A 413 -12.58 1.65 6.88
C SER A 413 -12.75 0.30 6.19
N VAL A 414 -12.33 -0.78 6.83
CA VAL A 414 -12.49 -2.14 6.29
C VAL A 414 -13.96 -2.53 6.09
N GLU A 415 -14.87 -2.04 6.95
CA GLU A 415 -16.31 -2.22 6.78
C GLU A 415 -16.79 -1.63 5.45
N ASP A 416 -16.35 -0.41 5.12
CA ASP A 416 -16.76 0.28 3.90
C ASP A 416 -16.17 -0.41 2.66
N LEU A 417 -14.91 -0.85 2.74
CA LEU A 417 -14.24 -1.57 1.66
C LEU A 417 -14.93 -2.90 1.34
N ILE A 418 -15.27 -3.68 2.36
CA ILE A 418 -15.95 -4.96 2.18
C ILE A 418 -17.38 -4.74 1.72
N HIS A 419 -18.09 -3.74 2.24
CA HIS A 419 -19.46 -3.46 1.81
C HIS A 419 -19.53 -3.02 0.33
N ASP A 420 -18.63 -2.13 -0.11
CA ASP A 420 -18.54 -1.72 -1.52
C ASP A 420 -18.20 -2.92 -2.42
N LEU A 421 -17.28 -3.78 -1.96
CA LEU A 421 -16.89 -4.99 -2.68
C LEU A 421 -18.02 -6.03 -2.76
N ASP A 422 -18.75 -6.25 -1.66
CA ASP A 422 -19.92 -7.14 -1.62
C ASP A 422 -21.00 -6.70 -2.60
N CYS A 423 -21.36 -5.41 -2.55
CA CYS A 423 -22.31 -4.82 -3.50
C CYS A 423 -21.86 -5.06 -4.94
N ALA A 424 -20.58 -4.80 -5.25
CA ALA A 424 -20.06 -5.01 -6.59
C ALA A 424 -20.06 -6.49 -7.02
N ILE A 425 -19.75 -7.42 -6.10
CA ILE A 425 -19.82 -8.87 -6.35
C ILE A 425 -21.27 -9.31 -6.57
N GLU A 426 -22.23 -8.78 -5.83
CA GLU A 426 -23.66 -9.05 -6.00
C GLU A 426 -24.14 -8.63 -7.39
N HIS A 427 -23.78 -7.42 -7.83
CA HIS A 427 -24.11 -6.95 -9.18
C HIS A 427 -23.49 -7.82 -10.28
N ALA A 428 -22.28 -8.32 -10.04
CA ALA A 428 -21.57 -9.16 -11.01
C ALA A 428 -22.10 -10.60 -11.06
N THR A 429 -22.45 -11.18 -9.91
CA THR A 429 -22.62 -12.64 -9.75
C THR A 429 -23.98 -13.07 -9.18
N GLY A 430 -24.74 -12.15 -8.59
CA GLY A 430 -25.98 -12.41 -7.86
C GLY A 430 -25.79 -12.99 -6.46
N TYR A 431 -24.56 -13.09 -5.95
CA TYR A 431 -24.26 -13.52 -4.58
C TYR A 431 -23.85 -12.31 -3.74
N SER A 432 -24.45 -12.17 -2.55
CA SER A 432 -24.04 -11.23 -1.50
C SER A 432 -23.80 -12.00 -0.19
N GLN A 433 -22.88 -11.48 0.61
CA GLN A 433 -22.64 -11.87 1.99
C GLN A 433 -22.43 -10.62 2.85
N PRO A 434 -23.48 -10.04 3.43
CA PRO A 434 -23.36 -8.83 4.22
C PRO A 434 -22.28 -8.94 5.31
N TYR A 435 -21.46 -7.89 5.45
CA TYR A 435 -20.33 -7.83 6.38
C TYR A 435 -20.58 -6.88 7.56
N GLY A 436 -20.06 -7.23 8.73
CA GLY A 436 -20.19 -6.44 9.95
C GLY A 436 -21.60 -6.45 10.55
N THR A 437 -21.83 -5.59 11.55
CA THR A 437 -23.15 -5.45 12.17
C THR A 437 -24.03 -4.54 11.31
N ALA A 438 -25.22 -5.02 10.95
CA ALA A 438 -26.20 -4.19 10.26
C ALA A 438 -26.58 -2.99 11.14
N LYS A 439 -26.07 -1.80 10.78
CA LYS A 439 -26.47 -0.55 11.44
C LYS A 439 -27.96 -0.33 11.20
N ASN A 440 -28.73 -0.24 12.29
CA ASN A 440 -30.15 0.06 12.20
C ASN A 440 -30.36 1.46 11.59
N LEU A 441 -31.58 1.73 11.14
CA LEU A 441 -31.87 2.99 10.44
C LEU A 441 -31.61 4.23 11.32
N ALA A 442 -31.87 4.13 12.62
CA ALA A 442 -31.58 5.20 13.57
C ALA A 442 -30.09 5.54 13.63
N GLU A 443 -29.20 4.55 13.68
CA GLU A 443 -27.75 4.79 13.66
C GLU A 443 -27.30 5.52 12.39
N LYS A 444 -27.84 5.15 11.23
CA LYS A 444 -27.54 5.81 9.94
C LYS A 444 -28.02 7.27 9.92
N ILE A 445 -29.21 7.53 10.45
CA ILE A 445 -29.83 8.87 10.41
C ILE A 445 -29.27 9.78 11.49
N LEU A 446 -29.06 9.29 12.70
CA LEU A 446 -28.75 10.11 13.87
C LEU A 446 -27.26 10.44 14.05
N VAL A 447 -26.36 9.76 13.31
CA VAL A 447 -24.90 10.02 13.38
C VAL A 447 -24.51 11.44 13.00
N SER A 448 -25.32 12.12 12.17
CA SER A 448 -25.09 13.48 11.69
C SER A 448 -26.39 14.27 11.71
N SER A 449 -26.34 15.48 12.26
CA SER A 449 -27.43 16.46 12.18
C SER A 449 -27.58 17.12 10.81
N LEU A 450 -26.70 16.79 9.86
CA LEU A 450 -26.75 17.26 8.48
C LEU A 450 -27.21 16.13 7.56
N SER A 451 -28.12 16.46 6.64
CA SER A 451 -28.39 15.68 5.44
C SER A 451 -27.44 16.11 4.33
N ARG A 452 -26.93 15.14 3.58
CA ARG A 452 -26.01 15.32 2.43
C ARG A 452 -26.57 14.71 1.14
N SER A 453 -27.85 14.37 1.11
CA SER A 453 -28.54 13.87 -0.08
C SER A 453 -28.75 15.00 -1.10
N ASN A 454 -28.60 14.71 -2.40
CA ASN A 454 -29.01 15.57 -3.52
C ASN A 454 -28.27 16.92 -3.63
N GLU A 455 -26.93 16.92 -3.55
CA GLU A 455 -26.05 18.08 -3.81
C GLU A 455 -26.19 19.29 -2.87
N GLU A 456 -27.19 19.33 -1.99
CA GLU A 456 -27.38 20.39 -1.00
C GLU A 456 -27.19 19.90 0.45
N ILE A 457 -26.44 20.68 1.24
CA ILE A 457 -26.24 20.42 2.66
C ILE A 457 -27.32 21.15 3.46
N ARG A 458 -28.16 20.42 4.19
CA ARG A 458 -29.19 20.99 5.09
C ARG A 458 -29.15 20.39 6.49
N GLN A 459 -29.63 21.13 7.49
CA GLN A 459 -29.93 20.57 8.80
C GLN A 459 -31.09 19.58 8.71
N LYS A 460 -30.94 18.44 9.38
CA LYS A 460 -32.03 17.51 9.60
C LYS A 460 -33.04 18.13 10.56
N VAL A 461 -34.31 17.94 10.26
CA VAL A 461 -35.44 18.52 10.98
C VAL A 461 -36.02 17.48 11.93
N ILE A 462 -36.11 17.84 13.21
CA ILE A 462 -36.81 17.06 14.23
C ILE A 462 -38.12 17.78 14.55
N ALA A 463 -39.25 17.18 14.20
CA ALA A 463 -40.56 17.61 14.67
C ALA A 463 -40.81 16.97 16.04
N ILE A 464 -40.88 17.77 17.11
CA ILE A 464 -41.09 17.28 18.47
C ILE A 464 -42.48 17.67 18.95
N ILE A 465 -43.31 16.66 19.21
CA ILE A 465 -44.70 16.86 19.64
C ILE A 465 -44.72 16.93 21.16
N GLN A 466 -45.10 18.08 21.70
CA GLN A 466 -45.02 18.35 23.13
C GLN A 466 -46.09 17.58 23.90
N SER A 467 -45.67 16.86 24.94
CA SER A 467 -46.56 16.35 25.98
C SER A 467 -47.17 17.51 26.77
N SER A 468 -48.41 17.33 27.26
CA SER A 468 -49.13 18.29 28.11
C SER A 468 -48.40 18.61 29.42
N ASP A 469 -47.51 17.71 29.87
CA ASP A 469 -46.47 18.00 30.86
C ASP A 469 -45.23 18.52 30.14
N LYS A 470 -44.83 19.78 30.39
CA LYS A 470 -43.70 20.56 29.79
C LYS A 470 -42.28 19.93 29.94
N SER A 471 -42.14 18.62 29.78
CA SER A 471 -40.97 17.79 30.07
C SER A 471 -39.87 17.88 29.00
N HIS A 472 -40.18 18.28 27.76
CA HIS A 472 -39.21 18.34 26.67
C HIS A 472 -38.44 19.67 26.52
N GLY A 473 -38.79 20.73 27.27
CA GLY A 473 -38.18 22.07 27.05
C GLY A 473 -36.66 22.13 27.25
N ASN A 474 -36.07 21.17 27.96
CA ASN A 474 -34.62 21.02 28.07
C ASN A 474 -34.03 20.16 26.94
N GLU A 475 -34.79 19.20 26.41
CA GLU A 475 -34.37 18.30 25.35
C GLU A 475 -34.32 19.01 23.98
N GLU A 476 -35.29 19.86 23.67
CA GLU A 476 -35.30 20.69 22.45
C GLU A 476 -34.00 21.49 22.31
N LYS A 477 -33.60 22.15 23.40
CA LYS A 477 -32.36 22.93 23.44
C LYS A 477 -31.12 22.05 23.28
N LYS A 478 -31.13 20.84 23.86
CA LYS A 478 -30.03 19.89 23.72
C LYS A 478 -29.91 19.38 22.28
N LEU A 479 -31.01 19.01 21.63
CA LEU A 479 -31.06 18.55 20.24
C LEU A 479 -30.66 19.67 19.26
N ALA A 480 -31.17 20.88 19.46
CA ALA A 480 -30.78 22.04 18.66
C ALA A 480 -29.29 22.35 18.81
N ARG A 481 -28.72 22.18 20.02
CA ARG A 481 -27.27 22.33 20.26
C ARG A 481 -26.44 21.27 19.52
N LEU A 482 -26.98 20.09 19.24
CA LEU A 482 -26.34 19.08 18.38
C LEU A 482 -26.43 19.43 16.88
N GLY A 483 -27.05 20.56 16.53
CA GLY A 483 -27.11 21.08 15.16
C GLY A 483 -28.34 20.64 14.38
N PHE A 484 -29.32 19.98 15.00
CA PHE A 484 -30.61 19.70 14.36
C PHE A 484 -31.51 20.94 14.33
N LYS A 485 -32.37 21.05 13.32
CA LYS A 485 -33.46 22.03 13.29
C LYS A 485 -34.66 21.45 14.04
N VAL A 486 -34.86 21.88 15.28
CA VAL A 486 -35.96 21.38 16.13
C VAL A 486 -37.19 22.26 15.95
N ILE A 487 -38.32 21.66 15.59
CA ILE A 487 -39.62 22.32 15.44
C ILE A 487 -40.57 21.76 16.50
N PRO A 488 -40.87 22.51 17.57
CA PRO A 488 -41.84 22.09 18.57
C PRO A 488 -43.27 22.27 18.04
N LEU A 489 -44.09 21.23 18.20
CA LEU A 489 -45.49 21.19 17.79
C LEU A 489 -46.38 20.88 18.99
N GLN A 490 -47.61 21.41 18.99
CA GLN A 490 -48.57 21.15 20.08
C GLN A 490 -49.37 19.88 19.81
N GLN A 491 -49.69 19.63 18.54
CA GLN A 491 -50.45 18.47 18.11
C GLN A 491 -49.72 17.76 16.96
N VAL A 492 -50.02 16.47 16.75
CA VAL A 492 -49.36 15.68 15.69
C VAL A 492 -49.85 16.12 14.30
N GLU A 493 -51.07 16.63 14.20
CA GLU A 493 -51.68 17.15 12.98
C GLU A 493 -50.90 18.35 12.42
N ASP A 494 -50.27 19.13 13.29
CA ASP A 494 -49.45 20.29 12.91
C ASP A 494 -48.23 19.90 12.04
N VAL A 495 -47.85 18.62 12.03
CA VAL A 495 -46.75 18.09 11.22
C VAL A 495 -47.07 18.21 9.72
N ILE A 496 -48.35 18.09 9.33
CA ILE A 496 -48.81 18.15 7.93
C ILE A 496 -48.63 19.55 7.34
N ASP A 497 -48.69 20.59 8.18
CA ASP A 497 -48.58 21.98 7.76
C ASP A 497 -47.12 22.45 7.58
N LEU A 498 -46.13 21.58 7.85
CA LEU A 498 -44.71 21.91 7.71
C LEU A 498 -44.27 21.93 6.24
N THR A 499 -43.66 23.04 5.83
CA THR A 499 -43.15 23.23 4.47
C THR A 499 -41.74 22.66 4.23
N SER A 500 -41.04 22.30 5.31
CA SER A 500 -39.71 21.68 5.24
C SER A 500 -39.84 20.16 5.41
N PRO A 501 -39.03 19.34 4.71
CA PRO A 501 -39.01 17.91 4.94
C PRO A 501 -38.64 17.63 6.40
N VAL A 502 -39.44 16.78 7.05
CA VAL A 502 -39.20 16.32 8.42
C VAL A 502 -38.43 15.00 8.35
N ASP A 503 -37.24 14.96 8.92
CA ASP A 503 -36.42 13.74 8.92
C ASP A 503 -36.80 12.82 10.09
N ILE A 504 -37.14 13.41 11.24
CA ILE A 504 -37.41 12.68 12.48
C ILE A 504 -38.67 13.25 13.14
N VAL A 505 -39.64 12.38 13.44
CA VAL A 505 -40.79 12.71 14.30
C VAL A 505 -40.51 12.14 15.69
N TYR A 506 -40.56 12.98 16.72
CA TYR A 506 -40.30 12.59 18.11
C TYR A 506 -41.50 12.87 19.02
N VAL A 507 -41.98 11.83 19.70
CA VAL A 507 -43.19 11.86 20.54
C VAL A 507 -42.93 11.29 21.92
N ASP A 508 -43.62 11.77 22.95
CA ASP A 508 -43.57 11.17 24.30
C ASP A 508 -44.12 9.73 24.31
N ARG A 509 -45.26 9.51 23.64
CA ARG A 509 -45.90 8.20 23.48
C ARG A 509 -46.47 8.08 22.07
N LEU A 510 -46.21 6.95 21.43
CA LEU A 510 -46.79 6.60 20.14
C LEU A 510 -48.07 5.78 20.34
N ASP A 511 -49.08 6.02 19.50
CA ASP A 511 -50.30 5.22 19.34
C ASP A 511 -50.67 5.14 17.85
N GLU A 512 -51.72 4.39 17.49
CA GLU A 512 -52.09 4.16 16.08
C GLU A 512 -52.48 5.45 15.35
N GLU A 513 -53.13 6.40 16.03
CA GLU A 513 -53.57 7.67 15.43
C GLU A 513 -52.36 8.56 15.12
N ILE A 514 -51.47 8.73 16.11
CA ILE A 514 -50.22 9.48 15.93
C ILE A 514 -49.35 8.83 14.85
N LEU A 515 -49.26 7.50 14.82
CA LEU A 515 -48.48 6.79 13.81
C LEU A 515 -49.02 7.05 12.40
N GLN A 516 -50.33 6.95 12.20
CA GLN A 516 -50.94 7.16 10.89
C GLN A 516 -50.70 8.59 10.37
N ILE A 517 -50.75 9.59 11.25
CA ILE A 517 -50.47 10.98 10.91
C ILE A 517 -48.97 11.19 10.65
N ALA A 518 -48.09 10.64 11.50
CA ALA A 518 -46.65 10.74 11.34
C ALA A 518 -46.16 10.07 10.05
N ASP A 519 -46.70 8.91 9.66
CA ASP A 519 -46.34 8.24 8.41
C ASP A 519 -46.82 9.01 7.16
N SER A 520 -47.87 9.83 7.26
CA SER A 520 -48.43 10.59 6.12
C SER A 520 -47.44 11.58 5.50
N ILE A 521 -46.43 12.03 6.27
CA ILE A 521 -45.38 12.95 5.83
C ILE A 521 -44.05 12.24 5.52
N ASN A 522 -44.03 10.90 5.59
CA ASN A 522 -42.91 10.03 5.23
C ASN A 522 -41.56 10.43 5.87
N PRO A 523 -41.48 10.51 7.22
CA PRO A 523 -40.22 10.82 7.89
C PRO A 523 -39.25 9.66 7.75
N SER A 524 -37.95 9.97 7.82
CA SER A 524 -36.93 8.92 7.82
C SER A 524 -36.91 8.11 9.11
N LEU A 525 -37.39 8.69 10.22
CA LEU A 525 -37.44 8.06 11.54
C LEU A 525 -38.65 8.55 12.34
N ILE A 526 -39.32 7.63 13.05
CA ILE A 526 -40.31 7.93 14.09
C ILE A 526 -39.77 7.42 15.41
N TRP A 527 -39.72 8.29 16.42
CA TRP A 527 -39.14 7.97 17.72
C TRP A 527 -40.13 8.23 18.84
N SER A 528 -40.35 7.24 19.71
CA SER A 528 -41.16 7.36 20.91
C SER A 528 -40.32 7.29 22.17
N GLN A 529 -40.45 8.26 23.07
CA GLN A 529 -39.73 8.21 24.35
C GLN A 529 -40.19 7.01 25.19
N LYS A 530 -41.50 6.75 25.23
CA LYS A 530 -42.08 5.59 25.91
C LYS A 530 -42.04 4.35 25.00
N PRO A 531 -41.89 3.14 25.57
CA PRO A 531 -41.88 1.91 24.78
C PRO A 531 -43.14 1.77 23.92
N TYR A 532 -42.95 1.40 22.66
CA TYR A 532 -43.99 1.08 21.69
C TYR A 532 -43.57 -0.16 20.89
N LYS A 533 -44.49 -1.11 20.74
CA LYS A 533 -44.22 -2.34 20.00
C LYS A 533 -44.47 -2.12 18.52
N SER A 534 -43.43 -2.27 17.71
CA SER A 534 -43.50 -2.17 16.25
C SER A 534 -42.55 -3.17 15.60
N GLU A 535 -42.94 -3.71 14.45
CA GLU A 535 -42.07 -4.52 13.58
C GLU A 535 -41.41 -3.67 12.48
N SER A 536 -41.62 -2.34 12.48
CA SER A 536 -41.12 -1.45 11.44
C SER A 536 -39.71 -0.92 11.72
N ASP A 537 -38.83 -0.99 10.72
CA ASP A 537 -37.43 -0.60 10.82
C ASP A 537 -37.18 0.92 10.95
N HIS A 538 -38.22 1.75 10.75
CA HIS A 538 -38.15 3.21 10.95
C HIS A 538 -38.77 3.70 12.25
N ILE A 539 -39.25 2.80 13.12
CA ILE A 539 -39.90 3.14 14.39
C ILE A 539 -39.04 2.66 15.56
N PHE A 540 -38.64 3.58 16.43
CA PHE A 540 -37.77 3.31 17.58
C PHE A 540 -38.39 3.81 18.88
N SER A 541 -38.15 3.11 19.99
CA SER A 541 -38.69 3.52 21.29
C SER A 541 -37.89 3.08 22.51
N GLY A 542 -38.17 3.71 23.66
CA GLY A 542 -37.67 3.28 24.97
C GLY A 542 -36.45 4.03 25.50
N LEU A 543 -35.91 4.97 24.73
CA LEU A 543 -34.88 5.92 25.17
C LEU A 543 -35.29 7.34 24.81
N ASN A 544 -34.75 8.29 25.56
CA ASN A 544 -34.77 9.69 25.17
C ASN A 544 -33.95 9.90 23.89
N LEU A 545 -34.46 10.68 22.93
CA LEU A 545 -33.82 10.84 21.62
C LEU A 545 -32.43 11.49 21.74
N TYR A 546 -32.26 12.45 22.65
CA TYR A 546 -30.94 13.02 22.92
C TYR A 546 -29.95 11.97 23.45
N GLU A 547 -30.38 11.10 24.37
CA GLU A 547 -29.53 10.03 24.91
C GLU A 547 -29.15 9.01 23.84
N ALA A 548 -30.07 8.67 22.94
CA ALA A 548 -29.79 7.81 21.80
C ALA A 548 -28.72 8.44 20.88
N ILE A 549 -28.87 9.71 20.50
CA ILE A 549 -27.88 10.40 19.66
C ILE A 549 -26.51 10.44 20.34
N ILE A 550 -26.44 10.76 21.64
CA ILE A 550 -25.16 10.78 22.37
C ILE A 550 -24.53 9.38 22.44
N THR A 551 -25.36 8.34 22.61
CA THR A 551 -24.88 6.95 22.64
C THR A 551 -24.26 6.57 21.30
N ILE A 552 -24.95 6.86 20.19
CA ILE A 552 -24.46 6.65 18.81
C ILE A 552 -23.15 7.43 18.57
N GLN A 553 -23.12 8.72 18.92
CA GLN A 553 -21.94 9.57 18.75
C GLN A 553 -20.74 9.11 19.58
N SER A 554 -20.99 8.42 20.70
CA SER A 554 -19.95 7.81 21.54
C SER A 554 -19.46 6.45 21.04
N GLY A 555 -19.97 5.97 19.90
CA GLY A 555 -19.61 4.67 19.31
C GLY A 555 -20.20 3.47 20.04
N LYS A 556 -21.30 3.65 20.78
CA LYS A 556 -21.97 2.58 21.53
C LYS A 556 -23.21 2.09 20.79
N ASP A 557 -23.46 0.79 20.88
CA ASP A 557 -24.64 0.13 20.33
C ASP A 557 -25.90 0.50 21.13
N ILE A 558 -26.90 1.08 20.45
CA ILE A 558 -28.18 1.47 21.04
C ILE A 558 -29.17 0.31 21.15
N THR A 559 -28.96 -0.79 20.44
CA THR A 559 -29.91 -1.91 20.39
C THR A 559 -30.05 -2.62 21.74
N THR A 560 -29.01 -2.59 22.58
CA THR A 560 -29.04 -3.16 23.94
C THR A 560 -29.87 -2.36 24.93
N THR A 561 -30.17 -1.10 24.62
CA THR A 561 -30.90 -0.17 25.49
C THR A 561 -32.26 0.24 24.94
N LEU A 562 -32.52 -0.04 23.66
CA LEU A 562 -33.85 0.03 23.05
C LEU A 562 -34.72 -1.11 23.58
N VAL A 563 -36.02 -0.85 23.75
CA VAL A 563 -36.96 -1.89 24.18
C VAL A 563 -37.38 -2.69 22.95
N SER A 564 -36.79 -3.89 22.77
CA SER A 564 -37.30 -4.88 21.82
C SER A 564 -38.53 -5.58 22.42
N VAL A 565 -39.69 -5.57 21.76
CA VAL A 565 -40.83 -6.45 22.12
C VAL A 565 -41.37 -7.15 20.91
#